data_AF-A0A060C005-F1
#
_entry.id   AF-A0A060C005-F1
#
_cell.length_a   1.000
_cell.length_b   1.000
_cell.length_c   1.000
_cell.angle_alpha   90.00
_cell.angle_beta   90.00
_cell.angle_gamma   90.00
#
_symmetry.space_group_name_H-M   'P 1'
#
loop_
_entity.id
_entity.type
_entity.pdbx_description
1 polymer ?
#
loop_
_entity_poly.entity_id
_entity_poly.type
_entity_poly.pdbx_seq_one_letter_code
_entity_poly.pdbx_strand_id
1 'polypeptide(L)'
;PRALGEWVQDALDGVEFAVGDPDASEWGAKRAAMGRREPFPLPYVAIGNEDCGKPRYLENYLLMYSALKTRYPSIRLVSNCDLGQDAPVDLYDWHIYTNPRDLFNKRTVFDRVNPFGDPHVFASEYAVTDGGGWGNLRGALAEAAFMTGL
;
A
#
# COMPACT_ATOMS: atom_id res chain seq x y z
N PRO A 1 -5.32 -13.01 21.37
CA PRO A 1 -6.65 -12.56 20.87
C PRO A 1 -7.08 -11.15 21.32
N ARG A 2 -6.57 -10.60 22.44
CA ARG A 2 -6.90 -9.23 22.90
C ARG A 2 -6.06 -8.12 22.24
N ALA A 3 -4.88 -8.46 21.72
CA ALA A 3 -3.90 -7.49 21.24
C ALA A 3 -4.14 -6.95 19.81
N LEU A 4 -4.95 -7.59 18.95
CA LEU A 4 -5.17 -7.03 17.60
C LEU A 4 -6.27 -5.96 17.57
N GLY A 5 -7.23 -6.01 18.50
CA GLY A 5 -8.33 -5.06 18.54
C GLY A 5 -7.86 -3.62 18.77
N GLU A 6 -6.84 -3.42 19.63
CA GLU A 6 -6.20 -2.11 19.84
C GLU A 6 -5.53 -1.60 18.56
N TRP A 7 -4.77 -2.44 17.84
CA TRP A 7 -4.14 -2.03 16.57
C TRP A 7 -5.16 -1.72 15.47
N VAL A 8 -6.27 -2.47 15.42
CA VAL A 8 -7.37 -2.16 14.49
C VAL A 8 -7.99 -0.80 14.82
N GLN A 9 -8.20 -0.51 16.11
CA GLN A 9 -8.72 0.79 16.53
C GLN A 9 -7.74 1.91 16.21
N ASP A 10 -6.44 1.74 16.47
CA ASP A 10 -5.41 2.73 16.11
C ASP A 10 -5.40 3.04 14.61
N ALA A 11 -5.59 2.02 13.76
CA ALA A 11 -5.70 2.23 12.32
C ALA A 11 -6.96 3.01 11.93
N LEU A 12 -8.11 2.69 12.53
CA LEU A 12 -9.37 3.41 12.32
C LEU A 12 -9.28 4.87 12.78
N ASP A 13 -8.60 5.10 13.89
CA ASP A 13 -8.36 6.41 14.50
C ASP A 13 -7.44 7.26 13.62
N GLY A 14 -6.38 6.68 13.07
CA GLY A 14 -5.51 7.34 12.09
C GLY A 14 -6.26 7.76 10.82
N VAL A 15 -7.14 6.90 10.31
CA VAL A 15 -8.00 7.25 9.17
C VAL A 15 -9.02 8.32 9.56
N GLU A 16 -9.65 8.22 10.74
CA GLU A 16 -10.60 9.22 11.24
C GLU A 16 -9.93 10.59 11.43
N PHE A 17 -8.68 10.61 11.88
CA PHE A 17 -7.89 11.83 11.94
C PHE A 17 -7.75 12.47 10.56
N ALA A 18 -7.44 11.67 9.54
CA ALA A 18 -7.25 12.15 8.18
C ALA A 18 -8.56 12.63 7.54
N VAL A 19 -9.65 11.85 7.65
CA VAL A 19 -10.87 12.06 6.85
C VAL A 19 -12.12 12.45 7.64
N GLY A 20 -12.08 12.33 8.97
CA GLY A 20 -13.24 12.54 9.84
C GLY A 20 -13.73 13.99 9.86
N ASP A 21 -15.02 14.14 10.13
CA ASP A 21 -15.67 15.44 10.29
C ASP A 21 -15.12 16.16 11.54
N PRO A 22 -14.59 17.39 11.41
CA PRO A 22 -13.99 18.11 12.52
C PRO A 22 -14.95 18.41 13.68
N ASP A 23 -16.26 18.39 13.45
CA ASP A 23 -17.27 18.74 14.45
C ASP A 23 -18.06 17.52 14.97
N ALA A 24 -17.87 16.34 14.35
CA ALA A 24 -18.62 15.12 14.69
C ALA A 24 -17.75 13.91 15.04
N SER A 25 -16.43 13.98 14.89
CA SER A 25 -15.53 12.87 15.25
C SER A 25 -14.38 13.31 16.17
N GLU A 26 -13.92 12.41 17.04
CA GLU A 26 -12.86 12.72 18.01
C GLU A 26 -11.57 13.10 17.29
N TRP A 27 -11.15 12.27 16.34
CA TRP A 27 -9.88 12.47 15.65
C TRP A 27 -9.96 13.58 14.60
N GLY A 28 -11.14 13.82 14.01
CA GLY A 28 -11.39 14.98 13.16
C GLY A 28 -11.27 16.29 13.96
N ALA A 29 -11.82 16.34 15.17
CA ALA A 29 -11.70 17.49 16.06
C ALA A 29 -10.24 17.73 16.48
N LYS A 30 -9.46 16.68 16.72
CA LYS A 30 -8.01 16.80 16.97
C LYS A 30 -7.27 17.39 15.77
N ARG A 31 -7.54 16.91 14.54
CA ARG A 31 -6.97 17.48 13.31
C ARG A 31 -7.27 18.98 13.20
N ALA A 32 -8.53 19.36 13.45
CA ALA A 32 -8.96 20.75 13.46
C ALA A 32 -8.23 21.61 14.50
N ALA A 33 -8.09 21.11 15.73
CA ALA A 33 -7.36 21.78 16.81
C ALA A 33 -5.87 21.96 16.50
N MET A 34 -5.29 21.08 15.68
CA MET A 34 -3.91 21.19 15.17
C MET A 34 -3.77 22.17 13.99
N GLY A 35 -4.84 22.88 13.62
CA GLY A 35 -4.81 23.95 12.62
C GLY A 35 -5.28 23.55 11.23
N ARG A 36 -5.86 22.36 11.05
CA ARG A 36 -6.44 21.93 9.76
C ARG A 36 -7.85 21.37 9.93
N ARG A 37 -8.87 22.20 9.66
CA ARG A 37 -10.27 21.76 9.73
C ARG A 37 -10.64 20.84 8.57
N GLU A 38 -10.12 21.07 7.38
CA GLU A 38 -10.46 20.32 6.19
C GLU A 38 -9.84 18.91 6.19
N PRO A 39 -10.62 17.86 5.85
CA PRO A 39 -10.10 16.52 5.61
C PRO A 39 -8.94 16.47 4.62
N PHE A 40 -8.07 15.47 4.76
CA PHE A 40 -7.07 15.13 3.75
C PHE A 40 -7.69 14.25 2.67
N PRO A 41 -7.28 14.40 1.40
CA PRO A 41 -7.61 13.40 0.39
C PRO A 41 -6.83 12.11 0.68
N LEU A 42 -7.52 11.08 1.17
CA LEU A 42 -6.94 9.77 1.47
C LEU A 42 -7.63 8.66 0.66
N PRO A 43 -7.27 8.50 -0.62
CA PRO A 43 -7.90 7.50 -1.48
C PRO A 43 -7.40 6.07 -1.24
N TYR A 44 -6.20 5.91 -0.66
CA TYR A 44 -5.54 4.61 -0.47
C TYR A 44 -5.01 4.45 0.96
N VAL A 45 -5.08 3.23 1.49
CA VAL A 45 -4.43 2.82 2.74
C VAL A 45 -3.77 1.45 2.54
N ALA A 46 -2.47 1.35 2.82
CA ALA A 46 -1.76 0.07 2.81
C ALA A 46 -1.86 -0.62 4.19
N ILE A 47 -2.06 -1.94 4.19
CA ILE A 47 -2.16 -2.74 5.42
C ILE A 47 -0.86 -3.53 5.60
N GLY A 48 0.03 -3.01 6.45
CA GLY A 48 1.35 -3.57 6.72
C GLY A 48 2.42 -3.07 5.75
N ASN A 49 3.65 -3.57 5.89
CA ASN A 49 4.75 -3.32 4.97
C ASN A 49 5.66 -4.55 4.86
N GLU A 50 5.88 -5.06 3.64
CA GLU A 50 6.72 -6.24 3.37
C GLU A 50 6.38 -7.48 4.25
N ASP A 51 5.11 -7.60 4.67
CA ASP A 51 4.71 -8.61 5.64
C ASP A 51 4.21 -9.91 5.01
N CYS A 52 4.16 -10.03 3.68
CA CYS A 52 3.55 -11.18 2.98
C CYS A 52 4.07 -12.56 3.47
N GLY A 53 5.37 -12.66 3.76
CA GLY A 53 6.00 -13.89 4.26
C GLY A 53 5.88 -14.11 5.77
N LYS A 54 5.21 -13.20 6.51
CA LYS A 54 5.10 -13.27 7.97
C LYS A 54 3.98 -14.23 8.37
N PRO A 55 4.15 -15.02 9.46
CA PRO A 55 3.23 -16.11 9.82
C PRO A 55 1.75 -15.72 10.07
N ARG A 56 1.44 -14.45 10.28
CA ARG A 56 0.09 -13.96 10.61
C ARG A 56 -0.41 -12.85 9.70
N TYR A 57 0.26 -12.61 8.57
CA TYR A 57 -0.10 -11.49 7.72
C TYR A 57 -1.53 -11.62 7.19
N LEU A 58 -1.90 -12.77 6.63
CA LEU A 58 -3.25 -13.00 6.10
C LEU A 58 -4.34 -12.84 7.17
N GLU A 59 -4.13 -13.41 8.36
CA GLU A 59 -5.07 -13.28 9.50
C GLU A 59 -5.26 -11.81 9.90
N ASN A 60 -4.16 -11.08 10.06
CA ASN A 60 -4.19 -9.67 10.45
C ASN A 60 -4.77 -8.78 9.34
N TYR A 61 -4.42 -9.06 8.08
CA TYR A 61 -4.91 -8.35 6.90
C TYR A 61 -6.43 -8.43 6.82
N LEU A 62 -7.01 -9.63 6.96
CA LEU A 62 -8.46 -9.82 6.90
C LEU A 62 -9.20 -9.04 7.99
N LEU A 63 -8.64 -8.98 9.20
CA LEU A 63 -9.23 -8.23 10.32
C LEU A 63 -9.18 -6.72 10.06
N MET A 64 -8.05 -6.20 9.60
CA MET A 64 -7.87 -4.80 9.22
C MET A 64 -8.75 -4.41 8.03
N TYR A 65 -8.74 -5.23 6.97
CA TYR A 65 -9.52 -5.01 5.77
C TYR A 65 -11.01 -4.91 6.08
N SER A 66 -11.53 -5.86 6.87
CA SER A 66 -12.94 -5.88 7.26
C SER A 66 -13.34 -4.62 8.04
N ALA A 67 -12.54 -4.22 9.03
CA ALA A 67 -12.81 -3.02 9.83
C ALA A 67 -12.75 -1.73 8.99
N LEU A 68 -11.70 -1.58 8.18
CA LEU A 68 -11.51 -0.40 7.33
C LEU A 68 -12.58 -0.29 6.24
N LYS A 69 -12.91 -1.38 5.53
CA LYS A 69 -13.98 -1.34 4.51
C LYS A 69 -15.36 -1.10 5.12
N THR A 70 -15.61 -1.59 6.32
CA THR A 70 -16.88 -1.34 7.02
C THR A 70 -17.06 0.14 7.33
N ARG A 71 -16.01 0.81 7.81
CA ARG A 71 -16.09 2.23 8.23
C ARG A 71 -15.85 3.21 7.08
N TYR A 72 -15.00 2.84 6.12
CA TYR A 72 -14.52 3.69 5.03
C TYR A 72 -14.55 2.95 3.68
N PRO A 73 -15.73 2.56 3.18
CA PRO A 73 -15.86 1.70 2.00
C PRO A 73 -15.28 2.29 0.70
N SER A 74 -15.15 3.62 0.61
CA SER A 74 -14.58 4.31 -0.54
C SER A 74 -13.05 4.30 -0.60
N ILE A 75 -12.37 4.01 0.51
CA ILE A 75 -10.89 3.92 0.53
C ILE A 75 -10.49 2.59 -0.08
N ARG A 76 -9.54 2.63 -1.04
CA ARG A 76 -8.96 1.42 -1.63
C ARG A 76 -7.82 0.92 -0.75
N LEU A 77 -7.78 -0.38 -0.49
CA LEU A 77 -6.84 -1.01 0.43
C LEU A 77 -5.77 -1.77 -0.34
N VAL A 78 -4.52 -1.61 0.11
CA VAL A 78 -3.34 -2.22 -0.50
C VAL A 78 -2.83 -3.35 0.40
N SER A 79 -2.80 -4.59 -0.11
CA SER A 79 -2.10 -5.71 0.54
C SER A 79 -0.60 -5.69 0.20
N ASN A 80 0.26 -6.37 0.96
CA ASN A 80 1.72 -6.36 0.74
C ASN A 80 2.17 -7.37 -0.34
N CYS A 81 1.24 -8.08 -0.95
CA CYS A 81 1.46 -9.02 -2.05
C CYS A 81 0.13 -9.47 -2.64
N ASP A 82 0.19 -10.16 -3.78
CA ASP A 82 -0.96 -10.83 -4.37
C ASP A 82 -1.44 -11.96 -3.44
N LEU A 83 -2.63 -11.78 -2.85
CA LEU A 83 -3.28 -12.77 -1.98
C LEU A 83 -4.23 -13.70 -2.76
N GLY A 84 -4.34 -13.56 -4.08
CA GLY A 84 -5.17 -14.41 -4.92
C GLY A 84 -6.62 -14.49 -4.44
N GLN A 85 -7.08 -15.71 -4.15
CA GLN A 85 -8.46 -15.97 -3.67
C GLN A 85 -8.55 -16.05 -2.13
N ASP A 86 -7.45 -15.89 -1.41
CA ASP A 86 -7.43 -16.06 0.05
C ASP A 86 -7.99 -14.84 0.77
N ALA A 87 -7.99 -13.67 0.12
CA ALA A 87 -8.54 -12.43 0.67
C ALA A 87 -9.01 -11.46 -0.43
N PRO A 88 -9.99 -10.59 -0.12
CA PRO A 88 -10.33 -9.46 -0.99
C PRO A 88 -9.19 -8.42 -1.00
N VAL A 89 -8.87 -7.90 -2.18
CA VAL A 89 -7.76 -6.97 -2.40
C VAL A 89 -8.18 -5.97 -3.48
N ASP A 90 -8.03 -4.66 -3.23
CA ASP A 90 -8.24 -3.65 -4.27
C ASP A 90 -6.94 -3.45 -5.09
N LEU A 91 -5.79 -3.39 -4.40
CA LEU A 91 -4.45 -3.38 -4.99
C LEU A 91 -3.50 -4.23 -4.15
N TYR A 92 -2.44 -4.74 -4.76
CA TYR A 92 -1.34 -5.33 -4.01
C TYR A 92 -0.01 -4.68 -4.31
N ASP A 93 0.83 -4.64 -3.28
CA ASP A 93 2.16 -4.08 -3.33
C ASP A 93 3.13 -5.02 -4.05
N TRP A 94 4.04 -4.43 -4.82
CA TRP A 94 5.09 -5.14 -5.51
C TRP A 94 6.42 -4.43 -5.35
N HIS A 95 7.36 -5.10 -4.71
CA HIS A 95 8.67 -4.55 -4.35
C HIS A 95 9.79 -5.25 -5.10
N ILE A 96 10.80 -4.49 -5.53
CA ILE A 96 12.07 -5.07 -5.99
C ILE A 96 13.29 -4.19 -5.76
N TYR A 97 14.32 -4.79 -5.18
CA TYR A 97 15.65 -4.19 -5.06
C TYR A 97 16.68 -5.14 -5.67
N THR A 98 17.32 -4.74 -6.76
CA THR A 98 18.12 -5.66 -7.57
C THR A 98 19.25 -4.95 -8.32
N ASN A 99 19.92 -5.67 -9.23
CA ASN A 99 20.97 -5.14 -10.09
C ASN A 99 20.40 -4.59 -11.43
N PRO A 100 21.15 -3.76 -12.19
CA PRO A 100 20.60 -3.13 -13.39
C PRO A 100 20.13 -4.13 -14.46
N ARG A 101 20.78 -5.30 -14.57
CA ARG A 101 20.41 -6.29 -15.60
C ARG A 101 19.05 -6.90 -15.30
N ASP A 102 18.82 -7.25 -14.03
CA ASP A 102 17.56 -7.88 -13.62
C ASP A 102 16.39 -6.89 -13.75
N LEU A 103 16.53 -5.65 -13.26
CA LEU A 103 15.46 -4.66 -13.34
C LEU A 103 15.11 -4.31 -14.80
N PHE A 104 16.12 -4.14 -15.67
CA PHE A 104 15.91 -3.92 -17.11
C PHE A 104 15.11 -5.06 -17.77
N ASN A 105 15.33 -6.30 -17.33
CA ASN A 105 14.62 -7.46 -17.86
C ASN A 105 13.19 -7.60 -17.34
N LYS A 106 12.81 -6.83 -16.31
CA LYS A 106 11.45 -6.82 -15.74
C LYS A 106 10.51 -5.82 -16.40
N ARG A 107 10.93 -5.13 -17.47
CA ARG A 107 10.07 -4.27 -18.30
C ARG A 107 8.83 -4.95 -18.91
N THR A 108 8.68 -6.26 -18.74
CA THR A 108 7.50 -7.02 -19.20
C THR A 108 6.86 -7.83 -18.07
N VAL A 109 7.20 -7.53 -16.80
CA VAL A 109 6.77 -8.34 -15.65
C VAL A 109 5.25 -8.28 -15.45
N PHE A 110 4.61 -7.19 -15.88
CA PHE A 110 3.17 -6.97 -15.74
C PHE A 110 2.37 -7.19 -17.04
N ASP A 111 2.99 -7.63 -18.14
CA ASP A 111 2.31 -7.83 -19.45
C ASP A 111 1.08 -8.75 -19.40
N ARG A 112 0.99 -9.60 -18.37
CA ARG A 112 -0.11 -10.56 -18.17
C ARG A 112 -1.13 -10.11 -17.14
N VAL A 113 -0.92 -8.98 -16.48
CA VAL A 113 -1.89 -8.40 -15.56
C VAL A 113 -3.03 -7.79 -16.37
N ASN A 114 -4.27 -8.03 -15.96
CA ASN A 114 -5.44 -7.42 -16.59
C ASN A 114 -5.50 -5.92 -16.21
N PRO A 115 -5.35 -4.98 -17.16
CA PRO A 115 -5.34 -3.55 -16.85
C PRO A 115 -6.72 -2.98 -16.49
N PHE A 116 -7.79 -3.76 -16.67
CA PHE A 116 -9.17 -3.34 -16.39
C PHE A 116 -9.83 -4.11 -15.24
N GLY A 117 -9.09 -5.00 -14.57
CA GLY A 117 -9.61 -5.85 -13.50
C GLY A 117 -8.90 -5.61 -12.18
N ASP A 118 -9.57 -5.98 -11.09
CA ASP A 118 -8.95 -6.06 -9.77
C ASP A 118 -8.37 -7.46 -9.52
N PRO A 119 -7.35 -7.57 -8.66
CA PRO A 119 -6.63 -6.45 -8.03
C PRO A 119 -5.63 -5.77 -9.00
N HIS A 120 -5.46 -4.46 -8.85
CA HIS A 120 -4.39 -3.73 -9.56
C HIS A 120 -3.04 -3.93 -8.87
N VAL A 121 -1.93 -3.82 -9.63
CA VAL A 121 -0.58 -3.81 -9.03
C VAL A 121 -0.21 -2.40 -8.62
N PHE A 122 0.32 -2.26 -7.41
CA PHE A 122 1.00 -1.06 -6.95
C PHE A 122 2.50 -1.35 -6.82
N ALA A 123 3.29 -1.03 -7.85
CA ALA A 123 4.75 -1.14 -7.78
C ALA A 123 5.32 0.04 -6.96
N SER A 124 5.21 -0.04 -5.63
CA SER A 124 5.48 1.08 -4.73
C SER A 124 6.97 1.30 -4.45
N GLU A 125 7.75 0.21 -4.49
CA GLU A 125 9.18 0.22 -4.19
C GLU A 125 9.96 -0.53 -5.27
N TYR A 126 10.78 0.20 -6.04
CA TYR A 126 11.72 -0.41 -6.95
C TYR A 126 12.98 0.43 -7.08
N ALA A 127 14.15 -0.21 -7.03
CA ALA A 127 15.42 0.46 -7.30
C ALA A 127 16.54 -0.50 -7.69
N VAL A 128 17.53 0.02 -8.41
CA VAL A 128 18.82 -0.62 -8.57
C VAL A 128 19.69 -0.34 -7.34
N THR A 129 19.82 -1.32 -6.46
CA THR A 129 20.62 -1.22 -5.23
C THR A 129 21.95 -1.96 -5.33
N ASP A 130 22.00 -3.04 -6.11
CA ASP A 130 23.24 -3.78 -6.37
C ASP A 130 23.98 -3.18 -7.59
N GLY A 131 25.20 -2.69 -7.36
CA GLY A 131 25.97 -1.96 -8.38
C GLY A 131 25.43 -0.57 -8.72
N GLY A 132 24.48 -0.04 -7.92
CA GLY A 132 23.90 1.30 -8.07
C GLY A 132 24.72 2.42 -7.43
N GLY A 133 25.36 2.16 -6.28
CA GLY A 133 26.07 3.18 -5.51
C GLY A 133 25.12 4.30 -5.07
N TRP A 134 25.51 5.56 -5.27
CA TRP A 134 24.67 6.75 -5.02
C TRP A 134 23.71 7.07 -6.19
N GLY A 135 23.54 6.12 -7.12
CA GLY A 135 22.93 6.33 -8.42
C GLY A 135 23.99 6.44 -9.52
N ASN A 136 23.70 5.82 -10.66
CA ASN A 136 24.54 5.89 -11.84
C ASN A 136 23.70 5.74 -13.12
N LEU A 137 24.28 6.10 -14.27
CA LEU A 137 23.58 6.06 -15.55
C LEU A 137 23.03 4.66 -15.88
N ARG A 138 23.76 3.60 -15.53
CA ARG A 138 23.33 2.23 -15.82
C ARG A 138 22.10 1.84 -15.00
N GLY A 139 22.06 2.21 -13.72
CA GLY A 139 20.90 2.02 -12.84
C GLY A 139 19.68 2.80 -13.35
N ALA A 140 19.87 4.09 -13.63
CA ALA A 140 18.80 4.94 -14.16
C ALA A 140 18.22 4.42 -15.50
N LEU A 141 19.05 3.90 -16.40
CA LEU A 141 18.60 3.29 -17.65
C LEU A 141 17.79 2.00 -17.42
N ALA A 142 18.17 1.19 -16.43
CA ALA A 142 17.45 -0.02 -16.08
C ALA A 142 16.08 0.29 -15.44
N GLU A 143 16.03 1.25 -14.53
CA GLU A 143 14.79 1.75 -13.91
C GLU A 143 13.87 2.37 -14.95
N ALA A 144 14.39 3.22 -15.84
CA ALA A 144 13.61 3.79 -16.94
C ALA A 144 13.07 2.72 -17.90
N ALA A 145 13.87 1.69 -18.22
CA ALA A 145 13.39 0.57 -19.03
C ALA A 145 12.26 -0.20 -18.32
N PHE A 146 12.39 -0.45 -17.01
CA PHE A 146 11.32 -1.05 -16.21
C PHE A 146 10.04 -0.21 -16.26
N MET A 147 10.15 1.11 -16.08
CA MET A 147 9.01 2.04 -16.13
C MET A 147 8.26 2.06 -17.48
N THR A 148 8.87 1.63 -18.58
CA THR A 148 8.16 1.52 -19.87
C THR A 148 7.14 0.37 -19.91
N GLY A 149 7.23 -0.57 -18.95
CA GLY A 149 6.30 -1.69 -18.79
C GLY A 149 5.41 -1.59 -17.56
N LEU A 150 5.42 -0.44 -16.87
CA LEU A 150 4.42 -0.10 -15.86
C LEU A 150 3.15 0.42 -16.57
#